data_AF-A0A2P0YPG7-F1
#
_entry.id   AF-A0A2P0YPG7-F1
#
_cell.length_a   1.000
_cell.length_b   1.000
_cell.length_c   1.000
_cell.angle_alpha   90.00
_cell.angle_beta   90.00
_cell.angle_gamma   90.00
#
_symmetry.space_group_name_H-M   'P 1'
#
loop_
_entity.id
_entity.type
_entity.pdbx_description
1 polymer ?
#
loop_
_entity_poly.entity_id
_entity_poly.type
_entity_poly.pdbx_seq_one_letter_code
_entity_poly.pdbx_strand_id
1 'polypeptide(L)'
;FHPTEEELLGFYLSRVALGKKLHFDIIGTLNIYRHDPWDLPGMAKIGEREWYFFVPRDRKAGSGGRPNRTTERGFWKATGSDRAIRSTGDHKRVIGLKKTLVFYQG
;
A
#
# COMPACT_ATOMS: atom_id res chain seq x y z
N PHE A 1 -0.62 15.10 -6.48
CA PHE A 1 0.22 13.89 -6.38
C PHE A 1 -0.44 12.79 -7.19
N HIS A 2 0.17 12.36 -8.30
CA HIS A 2 -0.39 11.36 -9.23
C HIS A 2 0.73 10.47 -9.78
N PRO A 3 1.38 9.67 -8.91
CA PRO A 3 2.52 8.86 -9.31
C PRO A 3 2.08 7.66 -10.16
N THR A 4 2.95 7.23 -11.05
CA THR A 4 2.84 5.93 -11.72
C THR A 4 3.13 4.79 -10.74
N GLU A 5 2.72 3.58 -11.09
CA GLU A 5 3.02 2.38 -10.29
C GLU A 5 4.53 2.12 -10.17
N GLU A 6 5.30 2.44 -11.22
CA GLU A 6 6.75 2.34 -11.18
C GLU A 6 7.36 3.37 -10.23
N GLU A 7 6.86 4.62 -10.21
CA GLU A 7 7.33 5.62 -9.25
C GLU A 7 7.00 5.22 -7.80
N LEU A 8 5.78 4.71 -7.56
CA LEU A 8 5.36 4.21 -6.24
C LEU A 8 6.31 3.13 -5.71
N LEU A 9 6.72 2.18 -6.56
CA LEU A 9 7.60 1.09 -6.13
C LEU A 9 9.08 1.48 -6.17
N GLY A 10 9.55 1.95 -7.32
CA GLY A 10 10.94 2.19 -7.64
C GLY A 10 11.52 3.41 -6.93
N PHE A 11 10.71 4.44 -6.66
CA PHE A 11 11.15 5.63 -5.95
C PHE A 11 10.67 5.67 -4.50
N TYR A 12 9.36 5.56 -4.25
CA TYR A 12 8.81 5.77 -2.90
C TYR A 12 9.03 4.57 -1.98
N LEU A 13 8.50 3.40 -2.33
CA LEU A 13 8.56 2.22 -1.48
C LEU A 13 9.99 1.69 -1.33
N SER A 14 10.78 1.66 -2.41
CA SER A 14 12.17 1.17 -2.37
C SER A 14 13.02 1.97 -1.39
N ARG A 15 12.87 3.30 -1.35
CA ARG A 15 13.64 4.18 -0.45
C ARG A 15 13.27 3.93 1.01
N VAL A 16 11.98 3.84 1.31
CA VAL A 16 11.51 3.53 2.67
C VAL A 16 11.99 2.15 3.12
N ALA A 17 11.89 1.14 2.25
CA ALA A 17 12.37 -0.21 2.54
C ALA A 17 13.89 -0.26 2.79
N LEU A 18 14.67 0.62 2.16
CA LEU A 18 16.11 0.78 2.35
C LEU A 18 16.48 1.73 3.50
N GLY A 19 15.50 2.24 4.26
CA GLY A 19 15.75 3.21 5.34
C GLY A 19 16.25 4.58 4.87
N LYS A 20 16.12 4.88 3.57
CA LYS A 20 16.54 6.17 3.00
C LYS A 20 15.49 7.23 3.32
N LYS A 21 15.93 8.37 3.88
CA LYS A 21 15.06 9.52 4.10
C LYS A 21 14.56 10.07 2.76
N LEU A 22 13.24 10.25 2.65
CA LEU A 22 12.63 11.02 1.57
C LEU A 22 12.69 12.50 1.96
N HIS A 23 13.06 13.37 1.03
CA HIS A 23 13.07 14.82 1.26
C HIS A 23 11.65 15.41 1.38
N PHE A 24 10.63 14.64 0.99
CA PHE A 24 9.23 15.04 0.98
C PHE A 24 8.41 14.03 1.79
N ASP A 25 7.70 14.50 2.81
CA ASP A 25 6.83 13.69 3.67
C ASP A 25 5.39 13.65 3.11
N ILE A 26 5.23 13.11 1.90
CA ILE A 26 3.94 13.09 1.18
C ILE A 26 3.15 11.78 1.35
N ILE A 27 3.80 10.68 1.75
CA ILE A 27 3.16 9.39 2.05
C ILE A 27 3.47 9.05 3.51
N GLY A 28 2.43 9.04 4.35
CA GLY A 28 2.55 8.71 5.77
C GLY A 28 2.64 7.20 6.01
N THR A 29 3.24 6.80 7.13
CA THR A 29 3.19 5.41 7.61
C THR A 29 1.98 5.21 8.51
N LEU A 30 1.09 4.28 8.17
CA LEU A 30 -0.12 3.97 8.93
C LEU A 30 -0.49 2.49 8.76
N ASN A 31 -0.86 1.82 9.85
CA ASN A 31 -1.48 0.50 9.76
C ASN A 31 -2.98 0.65 9.40
N ILE A 32 -3.26 0.73 8.10
CA ILE A 32 -4.63 0.96 7.58
C ILE A 32 -5.63 -0.11 8.01
N TYR A 33 -5.19 -1.31 8.42
CA TYR A 33 -6.09 -2.38 8.84
C TYR A 33 -6.69 -2.17 10.23
N ARG A 34 -6.30 -1.09 10.93
CA ARG A 34 -6.87 -0.70 12.23
C ARG A 34 -7.95 0.38 12.12
N HIS A 35 -8.30 0.80 10.90
CA HIS A 35 -9.18 1.93 10.65
C HIS A 35 -10.19 1.58 9.56
N ASP A 36 -11.40 2.09 9.69
CA ASP A 36 -12.39 1.94 8.62
C ASP A 36 -12.01 2.85 7.42
N PRO A 37 -12.39 2.47 6.18
CA PRO A 37 -11.91 3.17 4.98
C PRO A 37 -12.28 4.65 4.92
N TRP A 38 -13.44 5.04 5.49
CA TRP A 38 -13.91 6.43 5.49
C TRP A 38 -13.15 7.33 6.47
N ASP A 39 -12.40 6.75 7.41
CA ASP A 39 -11.53 7.52 8.32
C ASP A 39 -10.16 7.81 7.69
N LEU A 40 -9.72 6.96 6.76
CA LEU A 40 -8.39 7.05 6.15
C LEU A 40 -8.10 8.40 5.47
N PRO A 41 -9.02 9.06 4.73
CA PRO A 41 -8.77 10.38 4.15
C PRO A 41 -8.26 11.41 5.16
N GLY A 42 -8.80 11.43 6.38
CA GLY A 42 -8.39 12.35 7.44
C GLY A 42 -7.03 12.03 8.06
N MET A 43 -6.49 10.84 7.79
CA MET A 43 -5.19 10.38 8.30
C MET A 43 -4.07 10.48 7.25
N ALA A 44 -4.42 10.81 6.00
CA ALA A 44 -3.45 11.00 4.94
C ALA A 44 -2.70 12.32 5.07
N LYS A 45 -1.47 12.36 4.56
CA LYS A 45 -0.67 13.60 4.53
C LYS A 45 -1.20 14.60 3.49
N ILE A 46 -1.60 14.09 2.33
CA ILE A 46 -2.18 14.83 1.20
C ILE A 46 -3.15 13.93 0.43
N GLY A 47 -4.01 14.53 -0.39
CA GLY A 47 -4.88 13.81 -1.34
C GLY A 47 -6.32 14.32 -1.30
N GLU A 48 -6.98 14.28 -2.45
CA GLU A 48 -8.39 14.70 -2.60
C GLU A 48 -9.30 13.53 -3.00
N ARG A 49 -8.85 12.69 -3.94
CA ARG A 49 -9.58 11.53 -4.45
C ARG A 49 -8.89 10.21 -4.16
N GLU A 50 -7.58 10.25 -3.96
CA GLU A 50 -6.73 9.10 -3.68
C GLU A 50 -5.78 9.46 -2.56
N TRP A 51 -5.55 8.50 -1.67
CA TRP A 51 -4.68 8.65 -0.51
C TRP A 51 -3.70 7.50 -0.45
N TYR A 52 -2.47 7.81 -0.03
CA TYR A 52 -1.35 6.90 -0.11
C TYR A 52 -0.76 6.70 1.29
N PHE A 53 -0.53 5.44 1.65
CA PHE A 53 0.01 5.05 2.95
C PHE A 53 1.09 3.98 2.79
N PHE A 54 2.17 4.11 3.56
CA PHE A 54 3.04 2.99 3.86
C PHE A 54 2.42 2.16 4.97
N VAL A 55 2.14 0.90 4.68
CA VAL A 55 1.56 -0.03 5.65
C VAL A 55 2.67 -0.95 6.16
N PRO A 56 3.00 -0.92 7.46
CA PRO A 56 3.96 -1.85 8.04
C PRO A 56 3.53 -3.30 7.77
N ARG A 57 4.45 -4.09 7.22
CA ARG A 57 4.24 -5.54 7.08
C ARG A 57 5.02 -6.27 8.15
N ASP A 58 4.29 -6.97 9.01
CA ASP A 58 4.90 -7.84 10.00
C ASP A 58 5.58 -9.01 9.29
N ARG A 59 6.86 -9.23 9.61
CA ARG A 59 7.71 -10.24 8.96
C ARG A 59 7.71 -11.58 9.72
N LYS A 60 6.94 -11.69 10.82
CA LYS A 60 6.90 -12.91 11.65
C LYS A 60 6.25 -14.06 10.87
N ALA A 61 7.12 -14.98 10.44
CA ALA A 61 6.81 -16.24 9.81
C ALA A 61 6.01 -17.14 10.77
N GLY A 62 4.89 -17.69 10.30
CA GLY A 62 4.10 -18.67 11.05
C GLY A 62 2.70 -18.86 10.47
N SER A 63 1.99 -17.77 10.16
CA SER A 63 0.60 -17.81 9.64
C SER A 63 0.48 -17.43 8.16
N GLY A 64 1.42 -17.88 7.31
CA GLY A 64 1.38 -17.61 5.87
C GLY A 64 1.49 -16.13 5.46
N GLY A 65 1.91 -15.24 6.38
CA GLY A 65 2.21 -13.83 6.10
C GLY A 65 1.01 -12.97 5.67
N ARG A 66 -0.22 -13.45 5.86
CA ARG A 66 -1.43 -12.67 5.53
C ARG A 66 -1.72 -11.68 6.66
N PRO A 67 -1.83 -10.37 6.38
CA PRO A 67 -2.25 -9.41 7.38
C PRO A 67 -3.67 -9.75 7.87
N ASN A 68 -3.97 -9.52 9.15
CA ASN A 68 -5.35 -9.38 9.57
C ASN A 68 -5.92 -8.11 8.90
N ARG A 69 -7.05 -8.27 8.22
CA ARG A 69 -7.68 -7.27 7.36
C ARG A 69 -9.05 -6.85 7.86
N THR A 70 -9.41 -7.25 9.08
CA THR A 70 -10.66 -6.89 9.75
C THR A 70 -10.47 -5.58 10.52
N THR A 71 -11.42 -4.67 10.36
CA THR A 71 -11.53 -3.40 11.09
C THR A 71 -12.69 -3.52 12.09
N GLU A 72 -13.05 -2.43 12.77
CA GLU A 72 -14.18 -2.44 13.71
C GLU A 72 -15.50 -2.76 13.01
N ARG A 73 -15.74 -2.20 11.82
CA ARG A 73 -17.04 -2.27 11.14
C ARG A 73 -17.03 -3.11 9.87
N GLY A 74 -15.98 -3.90 9.62
CA GLY A 74 -15.89 -4.66 8.38
C GLY A 74 -14.54 -5.32 8.13
N PHE A 75 -14.29 -5.67 6.86
CA PHE A 75 -13.06 -6.33 6.47
C PHE A 75 -12.67 -6.07 5.01
N TRP A 76 -11.36 -6.10 4.73
CA TRP A 76 -10.81 -6.00 3.39
C TRP A 76 -10.62 -7.38 2.75
N LYS A 77 -11.32 -7.63 1.64
CA LYS A 77 -11.22 -8.86 0.85
C LYS A 77 -10.44 -8.60 -0.44
N ALA A 78 -9.51 -9.49 -0.78
CA ALA A 78 -8.82 -9.42 -2.08
C ALA A 78 -9.82 -9.66 -3.23
N THR A 79 -9.71 -8.87 -4.29
CA THR A 79 -10.52 -9.04 -5.51
C THR A 79 -9.61 -9.00 -6.74
N GLY A 80 -9.93 -9.83 -7.73
CA GLY A 80 -9.11 -10.02 -8.92
C GLY A 80 -7.79 -10.74 -8.66
N SER A 81 -7.01 -10.88 -9.73
CA SER A 81 -5.68 -11.48 -9.71
C SER A 81 -4.59 -10.43 -9.47
N ASP A 82 -3.50 -10.83 -8.82
CA ASP A 82 -2.35 -9.95 -8.62
C ASP A 82 -1.73 -9.59 -9.97
N ARG A 83 -1.47 -8.30 -10.18
CA ARG A 83 -0.83 -7.79 -11.40
C ARG A 83 0.65 -7.52 -11.15
N ALA A 84 1.51 -8.03 -12.03
CA ALA A 84 2.92 -7.68 -12.02
C ALA A 84 3.14 -6.24 -12.47
N ILE A 85 3.83 -5.44 -11.66
CA ILE A 85 4.33 -4.12 -12.03
C ILE A 85 5.74 -4.31 -12.59
N ARG A 86 5.96 -3.85 -13.81
CA ARG A 86 7.21 -4.01 -14.58
C ARG A 86 7.90 -2.67 -14.73
N SER A 87 9.23 -2.68 -14.85
CA SER A 87 9.98 -1.45 -15.09
C SER A 87 9.75 -0.93 -16.51
N THR A 88 9.73 0.39 -16.70
CA THR A 88 9.62 0.99 -18.04
C THR A 88 10.91 0.82 -18.84
N GLY A 89 12.08 0.81 -18.19
CA GLY A 89 13.37 0.60 -18.86
C GLY A 89 13.67 -0.85 -19.26
N ASP A 90 13.03 -1.81 -18.60
CA ASP A 90 13.10 -3.24 -18.96
C ASP A 90 11.77 -3.92 -18.62
N HIS A 91 10.93 -4.12 -19.64
CA HIS A 91 9.61 -4.73 -19.48
C HIS A 91 9.66 -6.20 -19.02
N LYS A 92 10.80 -6.89 -19.15
CA LYS A 92 10.94 -8.26 -18.61
C LYS A 92 11.13 -8.23 -17.09
N ARG A 93 11.67 -7.14 -16.54
CA ARG A 93 11.93 -6.97 -15.11
C ARG A 93 10.67 -6.61 -14.33
N VAL A 94 10.22 -7.51 -13.48
CA VAL A 94 9.15 -7.27 -12.49
C VAL A 94 9.75 -6.58 -11.26
N ILE A 95 9.15 -5.47 -10.84
CA ILE A 95 9.59 -4.66 -9.69
C ILE A 95 8.63 -4.74 -8.50
N GLY A 96 7.44 -5.31 -8.68
CA GLY A 96 6.51 -5.60 -7.60
C GLY A 96 5.18 -6.16 -8.07
N LEU A 97 4.25 -6.33 -7.13
CA LEU A 97 2.90 -6.84 -7.38
C LEU A 97 1.87 -5.82 -6.88
N LYS A 98 0.82 -5.60 -7.67
CA LYS A 98 -0.38 -4.88 -7.27
C LYS A 98 -1.47 -5.87 -6.92
N LYS A 99 -2.02 -5.73 -5.72
CA LYS A 99 -3.19 -6.47 -5.25
C LYS A 99 -4.33 -5.48 -4.99
N THR A 100 -5.50 -5.74 -5.53
CA THR A 100 -6.70 -4.95 -5.28
C THR A 100 -7.50 -5.58 -4.14
N LEU A 101 -8.01 -4.74 -3.25
CA LEU A 101 -8.87 -5.15 -2.15
C LEU A 101 -10.15 -4.30 -2.18
N VAL A 102 -11.25 -4.90 -1.76
CA VAL A 102 -12.54 -4.22 -1.54
C VAL A 102 -12.90 -4.37 -0.08
N PHE A 103 -13.37 -3.28 0.53
CA PHE A 103 -13.89 -3.29 1.88
C PHE A 103 -15.36 -3.69 1.89
N TYR A 104 -15.73 -4.56 2.81
CA TYR A 104 -17.10 -4.94 3.08
C TYR A 104 -17.45 -4.53 4.50
N GLN A 105 -18.51 -3.75 4.66
CA GLN A 105 -19.08 -3.47 5.97
C GLN A 105 -19.75 -4.75 6.50
N GLY A 106 -19.57 -5.04 7.79
CA GLY A 106 -20.09 -6.22 8.48
C GLY A 106 -20.97 -5.87 9.66
#